data_AF-A0A5J4QNL5-F1
#
_entry.id   AF-A0A5J4QNL5-F1
#
_cell.length_a   1.000
_cell.length_b   1.000
_cell.length_c   1.000
_cell.angle_alpha   90.00
_cell.angle_beta   90.00
_cell.angle_gamma   90.00
#
_symmetry.space_group_name_H-M   'P 1'
#
loop_
_entity.id
_entity.type
_entity.pdbx_description
1 polymer ?
#
loop_
_entity_poly.entity_id
_entity_poly.type
_entity_poly.pdbx_seq_one_letter_code
_entity_poly.pdbx_strand_id
1 'polypeptide(L)'
;MNIFNESGISFDFGKGWECIKFDEEKAYKRVSDNVKHTKGIDFIGIYNRQLVIIEVKNFANHTSDIVTKERLKQEAEELMTEIAEKIRDSLACVSAAARFSTNNHAFWKFINQLILDSNVKVKVIAWIEFDERDGETKKIKMRVWRDTLKRKLQWLHAIDVSINNIDNPPPLKDCVATAN
;
A
#
# COMPACT_ATOMS: atom_id res chain seq x y z
N MET A 1 4.22 12.69 -16.35
CA MET A 1 5.13 11.62 -15.91
C MET A 1 4.77 11.41 -14.45
N ASN A 2 4.15 10.29 -14.08
CA ASN A 2 3.75 10.05 -12.69
C ASN A 2 4.77 9.09 -12.07
N ILE A 3 6.01 9.56 -12.00
CA ILE A 3 7.11 8.81 -11.40
C ILE A 3 7.27 9.28 -9.96
N PHE A 4 7.23 8.32 -9.04
CA PHE A 4 7.43 8.56 -7.62
C PHE A 4 8.56 7.69 -7.12
N ASN A 5 9.35 8.23 -6.19
CA ASN A 5 10.38 7.45 -5.49
C ASN A 5 9.89 7.13 -4.08
N GLU A 6 10.01 5.88 -3.69
CA GLU A 6 9.72 5.42 -2.34
C GLU A 6 10.69 4.32 -1.92
N SER A 7 11.31 4.47 -0.75
CA SER A 7 12.20 3.46 -0.15
C SER A 7 13.28 2.90 -1.11
N GLY A 8 13.85 3.73 -1.98
CA GLY A 8 14.88 3.32 -2.95
C GLY A 8 14.34 2.66 -4.22
N ILE A 9 13.03 2.73 -4.46
CA ILE A 9 12.34 2.16 -5.63
C ILE A 9 11.64 3.30 -6.37
N SER A 10 11.81 3.35 -7.69
CA SER A 10 11.09 4.25 -8.58
C SER A 10 9.85 3.54 -9.12
N PHE A 11 8.68 4.15 -8.96
CA PHE A 11 7.39 3.70 -9.48
C PHE A 11 6.91 4.65 -10.57
N ASP A 12 6.87 4.19 -11.82
CA ASP A 12 6.27 4.91 -12.94
C ASP A 12 4.83 4.45 -13.16
N PHE A 13 3.87 5.26 -12.71
CA PHE A 13 2.46 5.03 -12.99
C PHE A 13 2.12 5.67 -14.33
N GLY A 14 1.87 4.86 -15.36
CA GLY A 14 1.58 5.35 -16.72
C GLY A 14 0.40 6.33 -16.81
N LYS A 15 0.20 6.93 -17.98
CA LYS A 15 -0.75 8.03 -18.20
C LYS A 15 -2.22 7.75 -17.80
N GLY A 16 -2.63 6.49 -17.69
CA GLY A 16 -3.99 6.11 -17.28
C GLY A 16 -4.24 6.15 -15.78
N TRP A 17 -3.23 6.50 -14.98
CA TRP A 17 -3.32 6.55 -13.53
C TRP A 17 -3.57 7.96 -13.01
N GLU A 18 -4.49 8.07 -12.07
CA GLU A 18 -4.51 9.16 -11.07
C GLU A 18 -3.93 8.59 -9.78
N CYS A 19 -2.69 8.96 -9.44
CA CYS A 19 -1.98 8.43 -8.28
C CYS A 19 -1.30 9.55 -7.49
N ILE A 20 -1.26 9.42 -6.16
CA ILE A 20 -0.63 10.35 -5.23
C ILE A 20 0.22 9.61 -4.20
N LYS A 21 1.24 10.29 -3.66
CA LYS A 21 1.90 9.90 -2.41
C LYS A 21 1.06 10.33 -1.22
N PHE A 22 0.37 9.39 -0.60
CA PHE A 22 -0.68 9.68 0.38
C PHE A 22 -0.14 10.30 1.66
N ASP A 23 0.98 9.80 2.15
CA ASP A 23 1.66 10.31 3.35
C ASP A 23 2.23 11.73 3.18
N GLU A 24 2.44 12.17 1.93
CA GLU A 24 2.87 13.52 1.61
C GLU A 24 1.70 14.53 1.54
N GLU A 25 0.45 14.06 1.44
CA GLU A 25 -0.72 14.91 1.28
C GLU A 25 -1.08 15.70 2.54
N LYS A 26 -1.50 16.96 2.33
CA LYS A 26 -1.94 17.85 3.42
C LYS A 26 -3.13 17.28 4.20
N ALA A 27 -4.00 16.54 3.51
CA ALA A 27 -5.18 15.95 4.13
C ALA A 27 -4.82 14.88 5.16
N TYR A 28 -3.84 14.02 4.85
CA TYR A 28 -3.28 13.06 5.80
C TYR A 28 -2.54 13.77 6.93
N LYS A 29 -1.61 14.67 6.61
CA LYS A 29 -0.79 15.41 7.59
C LYS A 29 -1.64 16.11 8.65
N ARG A 30 -2.72 16.77 8.23
CA ARG A 30 -3.65 17.42 9.18
C ARG A 30 -4.22 16.46 10.21
N VAL A 31 -4.53 15.21 9.82
CA VAL A 31 -5.03 14.19 10.74
C VAL A 31 -3.89 13.69 11.62
N SER A 32 -2.76 13.26 11.04
CA SER A 32 -1.65 12.67 11.78
C SER A 32 -0.95 13.66 12.74
N ASP A 33 -0.98 14.96 12.45
CA ASP A 33 -0.47 16.00 13.34
C ASP A 33 -1.28 16.11 14.64
N ASN A 34 -2.59 15.85 14.58
CA ASN A 34 -3.53 16.03 15.69
C ASN A 34 -3.92 14.72 16.37
N VAL A 35 -4.04 13.64 15.60
CA VAL A 35 -4.31 12.29 16.09
C VAL A 35 -2.99 11.52 16.07
N LYS A 36 -2.31 11.52 17.22
CA LYS A 36 -1.01 10.88 17.33
C LYS A 36 -1.12 9.38 17.02
N HIS A 37 -0.04 8.85 16.45
CA HIS A 37 0.08 7.46 15.99
C HIS A 37 -0.77 7.07 14.78
N THR A 38 -1.48 8.00 14.13
CA THR A 38 -2.11 7.73 12.82
C THR A 38 -1.06 7.41 11.76
N LYS A 39 -1.18 6.25 11.13
CA LYS A 39 -0.26 5.80 10.08
C LYS A 39 -0.84 6.06 8.69
N GLY A 40 0.03 6.34 7.72
CA GLY A 40 -0.33 6.54 6.32
C GLY A 40 0.26 5.43 5.44
N ILE A 41 -0.50 5.00 4.43
CA ILE A 41 0.04 4.25 3.28
C ILE A 41 0.92 5.17 2.42
N ASP A 42 1.77 4.59 1.59
CA ASP A 42 2.62 5.38 0.68
C ASP A 42 1.85 5.88 -0.54
N PHE A 43 1.06 5.03 -1.21
CA PHE A 43 0.32 5.42 -2.41
C PHE A 43 -1.16 5.05 -2.36
N ILE A 44 -1.97 5.93 -2.93
CA ILE A 44 -3.33 5.61 -3.36
C ILE A 44 -3.49 6.04 -4.82
N GLY A 45 -4.08 5.15 -5.62
CA GLY A 45 -4.19 5.33 -7.06
C GLY A 45 -5.50 4.79 -7.63
N ILE A 46 -5.90 5.34 -8.76
CA ILE A 46 -7.09 4.96 -9.51
C ILE A 46 -6.66 4.65 -10.95
N TYR A 47 -7.06 3.47 -11.43
CA TYR A 47 -6.88 3.08 -12.84
C TYR A 47 -8.18 2.47 -13.35
N ASN A 48 -8.82 3.05 -14.37
CA ASN A 48 -10.11 2.55 -14.90
C ASN A 48 -11.16 2.27 -13.80
N ARG A 49 -11.34 3.20 -12.86
CA ARG A 49 -12.23 3.09 -11.68
C ARG A 49 -11.85 2.01 -10.65
N GLN A 50 -10.76 1.29 -10.84
CA GLN A 50 -10.20 0.38 -9.86
C GLN A 50 -9.39 1.19 -8.83
N LEU A 51 -9.80 1.16 -7.56
CA LEU A 51 -9.03 1.76 -6.47
C LEU A 51 -7.89 0.81 -6.08
N VAL A 52 -6.69 1.35 -5.97
CA VAL A 52 -5.47 0.62 -5.59
C VAL A 52 -4.78 1.34 -4.44
N ILE A 53 -4.47 0.59 -3.39
CA ILE A 53 -3.75 1.04 -2.20
C ILE A 53 -2.42 0.31 -2.16
N ILE A 54 -1.32 1.04 -1.99
CA ILE A 54 0.03 0.49 -2.00
C ILE A 54 0.78 0.97 -0.77
N GLU A 55 1.38 0.02 -0.06
CA GLU A 55 2.37 0.26 1.00
C GLU A 55 3.67 -0.44 0.61
N VAL A 56 4.78 0.26 0.74
CA VAL A 56 6.12 -0.14 0.33
C VAL A 56 7.00 -0.34 1.56
N LYS A 57 7.71 -1.47 1.58
CA LYS A 57 8.73 -1.79 2.56
C LYS A 57 9.93 -2.35 1.84
N ASN A 58 11.09 -1.73 2.05
CA ASN A 58 12.34 -2.22 1.50
C ASN A 58 13.23 -2.77 2.61
N PHE A 59 13.36 -4.10 2.65
CA PHE A 59 14.28 -4.84 3.52
C PHE A 59 15.47 -5.44 2.76
N ALA A 60 15.60 -5.17 1.47
CA ALA A 60 16.71 -5.68 0.67
C ALA A 60 18.05 -5.24 1.28
N ASN A 61 19.04 -6.13 1.25
CA ASN A 61 20.34 -6.00 1.91
C ASN A 61 20.32 -5.93 3.45
N HIS A 62 19.15 -5.92 4.08
CA HIS A 62 18.96 -5.87 5.54
C HIS A 62 18.30 -7.13 6.09
N THR A 63 18.02 -8.11 5.24
CA THR A 63 17.29 -9.33 5.62
C THR A 63 18.05 -10.20 6.63
N SER A 64 19.38 -10.03 6.72
CA SER A 64 20.21 -10.72 7.73
C SER A 64 20.14 -10.11 9.12
N ASP A 65 19.69 -8.86 9.25
CA ASP A 65 19.67 -8.11 10.50
C ASP A 65 18.66 -8.72 11.47
N ILE A 66 18.98 -8.76 12.76
CA ILE A 66 18.14 -9.42 13.78
C ILE A 66 16.72 -8.84 13.78
N VAL A 67 16.62 -7.51 13.73
CA VAL A 67 15.33 -6.79 13.73
C VAL A 67 14.49 -7.15 12.50
N THR A 68 15.11 -7.12 11.31
CA THR A 68 14.43 -7.48 10.06
C THR A 68 14.01 -8.94 10.06
N LYS A 69 14.89 -9.83 10.55
CA LYS A 69 14.55 -11.23 10.74
C LYS A 69 13.30 -11.35 11.58
N GLU A 70 13.27 -10.79 12.80
CA GLU A 70 12.09 -10.83 13.69
C GLU A 70 10.81 -10.38 12.97
N ARG A 71 10.84 -9.24 12.27
CA ARG A 71 9.69 -8.72 11.53
C ARG A 71 9.21 -9.63 10.41
N LEU A 72 10.11 -10.40 9.80
CA LEU A 72 9.83 -11.34 8.72
C LEU A 72 9.65 -12.80 9.19
N LYS A 73 9.78 -13.11 10.49
CA LYS A 73 9.56 -14.48 11.02
C LYS A 73 8.09 -14.84 11.08
N GLN A 74 7.84 -16.12 11.35
CA GLN A 74 6.49 -16.69 11.48
C GLN A 74 5.68 -16.40 10.20
N GLU A 75 4.60 -15.63 10.32
CA GLU A 75 3.75 -15.20 9.20
C GLU A 75 3.93 -13.70 8.89
N ALA A 76 5.06 -13.11 9.31
CA ALA A 76 5.31 -11.68 9.36
C ALA A 76 4.17 -10.92 10.07
N GLU A 77 3.66 -11.49 11.17
CA GLU A 77 2.44 -11.04 11.85
C GLU A 77 2.50 -9.57 12.27
N GLU A 78 3.64 -9.12 12.80
CA GLU A 78 3.87 -7.72 13.17
C GLU A 78 3.82 -6.79 11.95
N LEU A 79 4.55 -7.14 10.88
CA LEU A 79 4.59 -6.36 9.64
C LEU A 79 3.20 -6.28 8.99
N MET A 80 2.49 -7.41 8.88
CA MET A 80 1.15 -7.43 8.30
C MET A 80 0.15 -6.64 9.15
N THR A 81 0.34 -6.60 10.47
CA THR A 81 -0.46 -5.74 11.38
C THR A 81 -0.20 -4.27 11.09
N GLU A 82 1.06 -3.85 10.99
CA GLU A 82 1.43 -2.47 10.68
C GLU A 82 0.83 -2.01 9.35
N ILE A 83 0.93 -2.84 8.30
CA ILE A 83 0.37 -2.52 6.98
C ILE A 83 -1.16 -2.43 7.06
N ALA A 84 -1.83 -3.36 7.76
CA ALA A 84 -3.28 -3.31 7.92
C ALA A 84 -3.75 -2.05 8.70
N GLU A 85 -3.01 -1.63 9.72
CA GLU A 85 -3.26 -0.38 10.46
C GLU A 85 -3.10 0.84 9.56
N LYS A 86 -2.02 0.90 8.76
CA LYS A 86 -1.81 1.96 7.76
C LYS A 86 -2.98 2.08 6.80
N ILE A 87 -3.47 0.96 6.27
CA ILE A 87 -4.63 0.93 5.37
C ILE A 87 -5.88 1.46 6.07
N ARG A 88 -6.17 0.96 7.28
CA ARG A 88 -7.33 1.39 8.07
C ARG A 88 -7.31 2.90 8.31
N ASP A 89 -6.19 3.40 8.82
CA ASP A 89 -6.02 4.81 9.18
C ASP A 89 -6.09 5.71 7.95
N SER A 90 -5.54 5.26 6.82
CA SER A 90 -5.59 5.99 5.55
C SER A 90 -7.02 6.11 5.02
N LEU A 91 -7.83 5.04 5.10
CA LEU A 91 -9.24 5.09 4.69
C LEU A 91 -10.08 6.02 5.59
N ALA A 92 -9.78 6.06 6.89
CA ALA A 92 -10.39 7.03 7.80
C ALA A 92 -10.00 8.47 7.41
N CYS A 93 -8.73 8.70 7.08
CA CYS A 93 -8.22 9.99 6.61
C CYS A 93 -8.88 10.41 5.28
N VAL A 94 -9.07 9.50 4.33
CA VAL A 94 -9.80 9.79 3.08
C VAL A 94 -11.24 10.22 3.37
N SER A 95 -11.92 9.51 4.27
CA SER A 95 -13.29 9.86 4.69
C SER A 95 -13.38 11.24 5.32
N ALA A 96 -12.36 11.65 6.08
CA ALA A 96 -12.26 13.01 6.63
C ALA A 96 -11.95 14.03 5.52
N ALA A 97 -11.00 13.72 4.64
CA ALA A 97 -10.57 14.59 3.55
C ALA A 97 -11.73 14.90 2.57
N ALA A 98 -12.54 13.91 2.24
CA ALA A 98 -13.70 14.07 1.35
C ALA A 98 -14.77 15.04 1.89
N ARG A 99 -14.79 15.28 3.20
CA ARG A 99 -15.75 16.17 3.87
C ARG A 99 -15.15 17.53 4.22
N PHE A 100 -13.86 17.56 4.59
CA PHE A 100 -13.25 18.72 5.24
C PHE A 100 -11.99 19.24 4.56
N SER A 101 -11.45 18.53 3.56
CA SER A 101 -10.27 19.03 2.84
C SER A 101 -10.63 20.23 1.98
N THR A 102 -9.85 21.29 2.12
CA THR A 102 -9.89 22.47 1.25
C THR A 102 -8.95 22.33 0.04
N ASN A 103 -8.11 21.30 0.01
CA ASN A 103 -7.19 21.00 -1.09
C ASN A 103 -7.62 19.70 -1.79
N ASN A 104 -7.58 19.68 -3.11
CA ASN A 104 -7.90 18.51 -3.94
C ASN A 104 -9.26 17.85 -3.60
N HIS A 105 -10.25 18.67 -3.22
CA HIS A 105 -11.53 18.21 -2.67
C HIS A 105 -12.32 17.29 -3.63
N ALA A 106 -12.27 17.57 -4.94
CA ALA A 106 -12.92 16.73 -5.94
C ALA A 106 -12.32 15.32 -5.98
N PHE A 107 -10.99 15.22 -5.93
CA PHE A 107 -10.27 13.94 -5.87
C PHE A 107 -10.63 13.15 -4.61
N TRP A 108 -10.61 13.80 -3.43
CA TRP A 108 -10.97 13.12 -2.18
C TRP A 108 -12.43 12.65 -2.15
N LYS A 109 -13.35 13.47 -2.67
CA LYS A 109 -14.76 13.06 -2.83
C LYS A 109 -14.89 11.85 -3.75
N PHE A 110 -14.17 11.86 -4.86
CA PHE A 110 -14.20 10.75 -5.82
C PHE A 110 -13.65 9.45 -5.22
N ILE A 111 -12.47 9.48 -4.58
CA ILE A 111 -11.94 8.29 -3.88
C ILE A 111 -12.90 7.81 -2.79
N ASN A 112 -13.46 8.72 -1.98
CA ASN A 112 -14.39 8.32 -0.94
C ASN A 112 -15.67 7.69 -1.53
N GLN A 113 -16.15 8.15 -2.68
CA GLN A 113 -17.25 7.47 -3.39
C GLN A 113 -16.84 6.07 -3.84
N LEU A 114 -15.62 5.89 -4.37
CA LEU A 114 -15.10 4.58 -4.75
C LEU A 114 -14.96 3.62 -3.56
N ILE A 115 -14.53 4.11 -2.39
CA ILE A 115 -14.44 3.28 -1.16
C ILE A 115 -15.82 2.82 -0.70
N LEU A 116 -16.84 3.67 -0.84
CA LEU A 116 -18.21 3.39 -0.38
C LEU A 116 -19.06 2.61 -1.40
N ASP A 117 -18.60 2.48 -2.64
CA ASP A 117 -19.31 1.74 -3.69
C ASP A 117 -18.96 0.25 -3.57
N SER A 118 -19.94 -0.57 -3.18
CA SER A 118 -19.79 -2.02 -3.05
C SER A 118 -19.47 -2.74 -4.38
N ASN A 119 -19.69 -2.07 -5.52
CA ASN A 119 -19.30 -2.59 -6.83
C ASN A 119 -17.86 -2.25 -7.19
N VAL A 120 -17.28 -1.24 -6.53
CA VAL A 120 -15.87 -0.92 -6.70
C VAL A 120 -15.07 -1.89 -5.87
N LYS A 121 -14.25 -2.62 -6.60
CA LYS A 121 -13.31 -3.57 -6.05
C LYS A 121 -12.15 -2.75 -5.49
N VAL A 122 -11.69 -2.98 -4.26
CA VAL A 122 -10.46 -2.37 -3.75
C VAL A 122 -9.32 -3.39 -3.87
N LYS A 123 -8.20 -2.97 -4.47
CA LYS A 123 -6.97 -3.77 -4.51
C LYS A 123 -5.97 -3.23 -3.49
N VAL A 124 -5.37 -4.13 -2.73
CA VAL A 124 -4.30 -3.82 -1.77
C VAL A 124 -3.03 -4.51 -2.22
N ILE A 125 -1.95 -3.74 -2.30
CA ILE A 125 -0.61 -4.22 -2.63
C ILE A 125 0.31 -3.86 -1.47
N ALA A 126 0.90 -4.86 -0.85
CA ALA A 126 2.08 -4.67 -0.03
C ALA A 126 3.30 -4.97 -0.88
N TRP A 127 4.04 -3.92 -1.24
CA TRP A 127 5.30 -4.02 -1.95
C TRP A 127 6.42 -4.28 -0.94
N ILE A 128 6.96 -5.48 -0.90
CA ILE A 128 7.95 -5.90 0.10
C ILE A 128 9.18 -6.44 -0.61
N GLU A 129 10.24 -5.64 -0.64
CA GLU A 129 11.57 -6.10 -1.08
C GLU A 129 12.26 -6.80 0.08
N PHE A 130 12.77 -8.01 -0.15
CA PHE A 130 13.53 -8.79 0.83
C PHE A 130 14.40 -9.82 0.12
N ASP A 131 15.50 -10.19 0.77
CA ASP A 131 16.46 -11.16 0.23
C ASP A 131 16.02 -12.58 0.58
N GLU A 132 15.69 -13.37 -0.44
CA GLU A 132 15.50 -14.81 -0.32
C GLU A 132 16.06 -15.47 -1.57
N ARG A 133 17.11 -16.29 -1.39
CA ARG A 133 17.84 -16.91 -2.50
C ARG A 133 17.05 -18.06 -3.11
N ASP A 134 16.32 -18.78 -2.27
CA ASP A 134 15.49 -19.89 -2.73
C ASP A 134 14.14 -19.38 -3.23
N GLY A 135 13.94 -19.43 -4.54
CA GLY A 135 12.73 -18.91 -5.18
C GLY A 135 11.44 -19.58 -4.71
N GLU A 136 11.49 -20.85 -4.32
CA GLU A 136 10.33 -21.57 -3.78
C GLU A 136 9.99 -21.09 -2.36
N THR A 137 10.99 -20.98 -1.49
CA THR A 137 10.85 -20.38 -0.15
C THR A 137 10.33 -18.94 -0.24
N LYS A 138 10.81 -18.14 -1.20
CA LYS A 138 10.34 -16.77 -1.45
C LYS A 138 8.84 -16.76 -1.74
N LYS A 139 8.37 -17.61 -2.66
CA LYS A 139 6.95 -17.74 -3.01
C LYS A 139 6.10 -18.21 -1.84
N ILE A 140 6.56 -19.19 -1.07
CA ILE A 140 5.85 -19.72 0.10
C ILE A 140 5.68 -18.61 1.15
N LYS A 141 6.76 -17.88 1.47
CA LYS A 141 6.72 -16.75 2.42
C LYS A 141 5.72 -15.69 1.98
N MET A 142 5.82 -15.24 0.72
CA MET A 142 4.90 -14.23 0.17
C MET A 142 3.44 -14.70 0.21
N ARG A 143 3.17 -15.98 -0.03
CA ARG A 143 1.82 -16.55 0.08
C ARG A 143 1.30 -16.50 1.51
N VAL A 144 2.11 -16.90 2.49
CA VAL A 144 1.75 -16.84 3.92
C VAL A 144 1.46 -15.39 4.32
N TRP A 145 2.35 -14.44 3.98
CA TRP A 145 2.17 -13.02 4.29
C TRP A 145 0.90 -12.45 3.66
N ARG A 146 0.60 -12.82 2.41
CA ARG A 146 -0.64 -12.45 1.72
C ARG A 146 -1.86 -12.92 2.50
N ASP A 147 -1.88 -14.19 2.90
CA ASP A 147 -3.03 -14.79 3.57
C ASP A 147 -3.23 -14.17 4.97
N THR A 148 -2.13 -13.85 5.67
CA THR A 148 -2.13 -13.10 6.93
C THR A 148 -2.65 -11.67 6.77
N LEU A 149 -2.17 -10.93 5.77
CA LEU A 149 -2.66 -9.58 5.49
C LEU A 149 -4.14 -9.59 5.11
N LYS A 150 -4.56 -10.55 4.27
CA LYS A 150 -5.96 -10.72 3.89
C LYS A 150 -6.85 -11.02 5.10
N ARG A 151 -6.41 -11.85 6.04
CA ARG A 151 -7.10 -12.11 7.32
C ARG A 151 -7.29 -10.82 8.12
N LYS A 152 -6.27 -9.98 8.21
CA LYS A 152 -6.32 -8.69 8.93
C LYS A 152 -7.21 -7.64 8.24
N LEU A 153 -7.39 -7.75 6.93
CA LEU A 153 -8.20 -6.85 6.11
C LEU A 153 -9.60 -7.39 5.80
N GLN A 154 -10.08 -8.43 6.49
CA GLN A 154 -11.40 -9.01 6.24
C GLN A 154 -12.55 -7.98 6.32
N TRP A 155 -12.39 -6.96 7.18
CA TRP A 155 -13.36 -5.88 7.35
C TRP A 155 -13.47 -4.94 6.13
N LEU A 156 -12.42 -4.87 5.28
CA LEU A 156 -12.39 -4.02 4.10
C LEU A 156 -13.05 -4.69 2.88
N HIS A 157 -13.18 -6.03 2.90
CA HIS A 157 -13.64 -6.82 1.76
C HIS A 157 -12.90 -6.50 0.45
N ALA A 158 -11.58 -6.24 0.54
CA ALA A 158 -10.74 -6.03 -0.64
C ALA A 158 -10.87 -7.23 -1.60
N ILE A 159 -11.02 -6.94 -2.90
CA ILE A 159 -11.16 -8.03 -3.88
C ILE A 159 -9.87 -8.85 -3.99
N ASP A 160 -8.74 -8.15 -3.82
CA ASP A 160 -7.43 -8.69 -4.05
C ASP A 160 -6.47 -8.05 -3.05
N VAL A 161 -5.66 -8.90 -2.45
CA VAL A 161 -4.59 -8.55 -1.54
C VAL A 161 -3.39 -9.31 -2.05
N SER A 162 -2.31 -8.59 -2.33
CA SER A 162 -1.12 -9.16 -2.95
C SER A 162 0.15 -8.67 -2.26
N ILE A 163 1.15 -9.55 -2.23
CA ILE A 163 2.50 -9.24 -1.80
C ILE A 163 3.36 -9.26 -3.07
N ASN A 164 4.05 -8.17 -3.35
CA ASN A 164 4.81 -7.98 -4.58
C ASN A 164 6.20 -7.43 -4.31
N ASN A 165 7.06 -7.56 -5.31
CA ASN A 165 8.39 -6.97 -5.35
C ASN A 165 8.79 -6.79 -6.82
N ILE A 166 10.00 -6.28 -7.06
CA ILE A 166 10.55 -6.05 -8.40
C ILE A 166 10.54 -7.35 -9.24
N ASP A 167 10.89 -8.49 -8.63
CA ASP A 167 10.95 -9.79 -9.32
C ASP A 167 9.57 -10.42 -9.55
N ASN A 168 8.56 -9.99 -8.80
CA ASN A 168 7.18 -10.46 -8.86
C ASN A 168 6.23 -9.24 -8.85
N PRO A 169 6.23 -8.44 -9.92
CA PRO A 169 5.45 -7.21 -9.97
C PRO A 169 3.95 -7.53 -9.97
N PRO A 170 3.12 -6.66 -9.38
CA PRO A 170 1.68 -6.82 -9.40
C PRO A 170 1.16 -6.67 -10.83
N PRO A 171 -0.01 -7.22 -11.17
CA PRO A 171 -0.66 -7.00 -12.47
C PRO A 171 -1.30 -5.59 -12.52
N LEU A 172 -0.51 -4.55 -12.24
CA LEU A 172 -0.88 -3.16 -12.41
C LEU A 172 -0.56 -2.75 -13.84
N LYS A 173 -1.62 -2.50 -14.62
CA LYS A 173 -1.45 -2.11 -16.01
C LYS A 173 -0.74 -0.76 -16.11
N ASP A 174 0.24 -0.66 -16.99
CA ASP A 174 1.03 0.55 -17.24
C ASP A 174 1.84 1.08 -16.03
N CYS A 175 1.95 0.30 -14.94
CA CYS A 175 2.80 0.64 -13.80
C CYS A 175 4.09 -0.19 -13.83
N VAL A 176 5.24 0.47 -13.75
CA VAL A 176 6.56 -0.18 -13.73
C VAL A 176 7.30 0.26 -12.47
N ALA A 177 7.89 -0.69 -11.75
CA ALA A 177 8.75 -0.41 -10.60
C ALA A 177 10.18 -0.86 -10.88
N THR A 178 11.16 -0.02 -10.54
CA THR A 178 12.58 -0.30 -10.73
C THR A 178 13.36 0.09 -9.48
N ALA A 179 14.35 -0.72 -9.09
CA ALA A 179 15.32 -0.31 -8.07
C ALA A 179 16.13 0.90 -8.57
N ASN A 180 16.40 1.84 -7.66
CA ASN A 180 17.29 2.98 -7.89
C ASN A 180 18.73 2.70 -7.48
#